data_AF-A0A967C675-F1
#
_entry.id   AF-A0A967C675-F1
#
_cell.length_a   1.000
_cell.length_b   1.000
_cell.length_c   1.000
_cell.angle_alpha   90.00
_cell.angle_beta   90.00
_cell.angle_gamma   90.00
#
_symmetry.space_group_name_H-M   'P 1'
#
loop_
_entity.id
_entity.type
_entity.pdbx_description
1 polymer ?
#
loop_
_entity_poly.entity_id
_entity_poly.type
_entity_poly.pdbx_seq_one_letter_code
_entity_poly.pdbx_strand_id
1 'polypeptide(L)'
;LLLPAALLWERPWAMQPSQASLIALVVLALFCTALASVIWFRLLRTLGVVATTAQAYLRLPLGAGIGVVFLGESFPPVAVGGLVLVMAGVAMMTWRR
;
A
#
# COMPACT_ATOMS: atom_id res chain seq x y z
N LEU A 1 5.69 2.03 -24.14
CA LEU A 1 5.52 1.69 -25.59
C LEU A 1 4.35 0.74 -25.87
N LEU A 2 3.66 0.16 -24.87
CA LEU A 2 2.58 -0.83 -25.07
C LEU A 2 1.17 -0.24 -25.29
N LEU A 3 1.01 1.06 -25.03
CA LEU A 3 -0.26 1.79 -25.15
C LEU A 3 -1.01 1.56 -26.48
N PRO A 4 -0.37 1.70 -27.66
CA PRO A 4 -1.12 1.55 -28.91
C PRO A 4 -1.61 0.11 -29.15
N ALA A 5 -0.85 -0.91 -28.72
CA ALA A 5 -1.26 -2.31 -28.85
C ALA A 5 -2.43 -2.65 -27.90
N ALA A 6 -2.41 -2.14 -26.66
CA ALA A 6 -3.48 -2.37 -25.68
C ALA A 6 -4.82 -1.75 -26.11
N LEU A 7 -4.81 -0.50 -26.61
CA LEU A 7 -6.02 0.18 -27.09
C LEU A 7 -6.63 -0.48 -28.33
N LEU A 8 -5.81 -1.07 -29.21
CA LEU A 8 -6.27 -1.80 -30.39
C LEU A 8 -6.89 -3.16 -30.05
N TRP A 9 -6.32 -3.86 -29.06
CA TRP A 9 -6.75 -5.21 -28.68
C TRP A 9 -7.93 -5.23 -27.72
N GLU A 10 -7.93 -4.34 -26.72
CA GLU A 10 -8.97 -4.30 -25.68
C GLU A 10 -10.18 -3.45 -26.08
N ARG A 11 -10.07 -2.61 -27.13
CA ARG A 11 -11.15 -1.74 -27.65
C ARG A 11 -12.07 -1.21 -26.52
N PRO A 12 -11.53 -0.45 -25.55
CA PRO A 12 -12.24 -0.12 -24.32
C PRO A 12 -13.56 0.64 -24.55
N TRP A 13 -13.69 1.32 -25.70
CA TRP A 13 -14.91 2.03 -26.13
C TRP A 13 -16.06 1.10 -26.59
N ALA A 14 -15.79 -0.19 -26.83
CA ALA A 14 -16.80 -1.19 -27.18
C ALA A 14 -17.19 -2.10 -26.00
N MET A 15 -16.49 -1.99 -24.86
CA MET A 15 -16.88 -2.67 -23.63
C MET A 15 -18.10 -1.98 -23.02
N GLN A 16 -19.16 -2.74 -22.74
CA GLN A 16 -20.27 -2.28 -21.90
C GLN A 16 -19.88 -2.54 -20.44
N PRO A 17 -19.37 -1.55 -19.69
CA PRO A 17 -18.95 -1.77 -18.32
C PRO A 17 -20.14 -2.24 -17.48
N SER A 18 -19.96 -3.35 -16.75
CA SER A 18 -21.00 -3.80 -15.84
C SER A 18 -21.18 -2.79 -14.70
N GLN A 19 -22.41 -2.63 -14.21
CA GLN A 19 -22.69 -1.72 -13.09
C GLN A 19 -21.86 -2.10 -11.84
N ALA A 20 -21.61 -3.39 -11.63
CA ALA A 20 -20.74 -3.88 -10.56
C ALA A 20 -19.29 -3.38 -10.70
N SER A 21 -18.74 -3.39 -11.91
CA SER A 21 -17.38 -2.89 -12.18
C SER A 21 -17.27 -1.39 -11.93
N LEU A 22 -18.30 -0.61 -12.29
CA LEU A 22 -18.34 0.84 -12.03
C LEU A 22 -18.40 1.13 -10.52
N ILE A 23 -19.23 0.39 -9.78
CA ILE A 23 -19.30 0.53 -8.32
C ILE A 23 -17.97 0.15 -7.68
N ALA A 24 -17.36 -0.97 -8.07
CA ALA A 24 -16.05 -1.39 -7.56
C ALA A 24 -14.97 -0.33 -7.84
N LEU A 25 -14.96 0.26 -9.04
CA LEU A 25 -14.05 1.34 -9.40
C LEU A 25 -14.25 2.57 -8.50
N VAL A 26 -15.49 3.01 -8.29
CA VAL A 26 -15.81 4.17 -7.44
C VAL A 26 -15.40 3.91 -6.00
N VAL A 27 -15.73 2.73 -5.45
CA VAL A 27 -15.34 2.36 -4.09
C VAL A 27 -13.83 2.31 -3.95
N LEU A 28 -13.11 1.69 -4.89
CA LEU A 28 -11.66 1.65 -4.87
C LEU A 28 -11.05 3.06 -4.93
N ALA A 29 -11.53 3.90 -5.85
CA ALA A 29 -11.03 5.25 -6.05
C ALA A 29 -11.29 6.15 -4.83
N LEU A 30 -12.49 6.11 -4.25
CA LEU A 30 -12.83 6.98 -3.13
C LEU A 30 -12.27 6.47 -1.81
N PHE A 31 -12.47 5.19 -1.51
CA PHE A 31 -12.11 4.62 -0.21
C PHE A 31 -10.63 4.26 -0.13
N CYS A 32 -10.10 3.56 -1.14
CA CYS A 32 -8.71 3.07 -1.10
C CYS A 32 -7.71 4.15 -1.53
N THR A 33 -8.09 5.07 -2.43
CA THR A 33 -7.19 6.12 -2.93
C THR A 33 -7.47 7.47 -2.29
N ALA A 34 -8.62 8.11 -2.55
CA ALA A 34 -8.85 9.49 -2.15
C ALA A 34 -8.82 9.68 -0.62
N LEU A 35 -9.52 8.82 0.13
CA LEU A 35 -9.52 8.86 1.59
C LEU A 35 -8.13 8.57 2.17
N ALA A 36 -7.43 7.56 1.66
CA ALA A 36 -6.08 7.24 2.08
C ALA A 36 -5.11 8.41 1.84
N SER A 37 -5.18 9.04 0.66
CA SER A 37 -4.39 10.23 0.34
C SER A 37 -4.72 11.40 1.27
N VAL A 38 -5.98 11.66 1.58
CA VAL A 38 -6.37 12.73 2.53
C VAL A 38 -5.78 12.45 3.92
N ILE A 39 -5.87 11.22 4.41
CA ILE A 39 -5.26 10.84 5.70
C ILE A 39 -3.75 11.04 5.66
N TRP A 40 -3.09 10.60 4.58
CA TRP A 40 -1.64 10.76 4.39
C TRP A 40 -1.23 12.24 4.39
N PHE A 41 -1.93 13.10 3.65
CA PHE A 41 -1.67 14.54 3.63
C PHE A 41 -1.94 15.20 4.98
N ARG A 42 -2.96 14.74 5.72
CA ARG A 42 -3.20 15.20 7.09
C ARG A 42 -2.05 14.78 8.01
N LEU A 43 -1.62 13.52 7.96
CA LEU A 43 -0.47 13.01 8.73
C LEU A 43 0.81 13.77 8.41
N LEU A 44 1.02 14.10 7.14
CA LEU A 44 2.15 14.89 6.69
C LEU A 44 2.19 16.26 7.37
N ARG A 45 1.03 16.90 7.54
CA ARG A 45 0.91 18.20 8.22
C ARG A 45 1.04 18.10 9.73
N THR A 46 0.64 16.99 10.36
CA THR A 46 0.64 16.85 11.84
C THR A 46 1.92 16.23 12.40
N LEU A 47 2.45 15.19 11.76
CA LEU A 47 3.62 14.43 12.23
C LEU A 47 4.91 14.81 11.46
N GLY A 48 4.78 15.52 10.34
CA GLY A 48 5.91 15.91 9.48
C GLY A 48 6.35 14.79 8.53
N VAL A 49 7.29 15.14 7.65
CA VAL A 49 7.74 14.30 6.53
C VAL A 49 8.33 12.97 7.00
N VAL A 50 9.12 12.97 8.08
CA VAL A 50 9.89 11.80 8.55
C VAL A 50 8.97 10.69 9.09
N ALA A 51 8.01 11.03 9.94
CA ALA A 51 7.05 10.07 10.46
C ALA A 51 6.07 9.57 9.38
N THR A 52 5.79 10.40 8.37
CA THR A 52 4.88 10.03 7.28
C THR A 52 5.55 9.08 6.27
N THR A 53 6.84 9.24 6.00
CA THR A 53 7.60 8.29 5.16
C THR A 53 7.86 6.96 5.87
N ALA A 54 7.86 6.95 7.21
CA ALA A 54 7.94 5.72 8.03
C ALA A 54 6.82 4.71 7.70
N GLN A 55 5.65 5.20 7.24
CA GLN A 55 4.51 4.38 6.83
C GLN A 55 4.89 3.34 5.74
N ALA A 56 5.83 3.64 4.85
CA ALA A 56 6.27 2.69 3.83
C ALA A 56 6.94 1.46 4.46
N TYR A 57 7.69 1.65 5.53
CA TYR A 57 8.37 0.57 6.25
C TYR A 57 7.40 -0.27 7.08
N LEU A 58 6.31 0.33 7.57
CA LEU A 58 5.26 -0.38 8.31
C LEU A 58 4.51 -1.40 7.46
N ARG A 59 4.54 -1.24 6.12
CA ARG A 59 3.97 -2.22 5.19
C ARG A 59 4.64 -3.59 5.30
N LEU A 60 5.92 -3.64 5.67
CA LEU A 60 6.69 -4.87 5.79
C LEU A 60 6.18 -5.79 6.93
N PRO A 61 6.07 -5.35 8.20
CA PRO A 61 5.49 -6.19 9.26
C PRO A 61 4.02 -6.50 9.04
N LEU A 62 3.23 -5.55 8.52
CA LEU A 62 1.81 -5.78 8.24
C LEU A 62 1.62 -6.87 7.19
N GLY A 63 2.37 -6.81 6.09
CA GLY A 63 2.33 -7.84 5.05
C GLY A 63 2.78 -9.20 5.56
N ALA A 64 3.89 -9.24 6.30
CA ALA A 64 4.39 -10.47 6.91
C ALA A 64 3.37 -11.07 7.90
N GLY A 65 2.80 -10.26 8.78
CA GLY A 65 1.79 -10.70 9.75
C GLY A 65 0.52 -11.23 9.10
N ILE A 66 0.03 -10.56 8.04
CA ILE A 66 -1.10 -11.08 7.26
C ILE A 66 -0.75 -12.42 6.61
N GLY A 67 0.46 -12.57 6.06
CA GLY A 67 0.94 -13.86 5.51
C GLY A 67 0.98 -14.98 6.55
N VAL A 68 1.50 -14.71 7.76
CA VAL A 68 1.47 -15.69 8.86
C VAL A 68 0.04 -16.09 9.21
N VAL A 69 -0.84 -15.11 9.41
CA VAL A 69 -2.19 -15.35 9.92
C VAL A 69 -3.09 -16.02 8.89
N PHE A 70 -3.02 -15.62 7.62
CA PHE A 70 -3.92 -16.11 6.57
C PHE A 70 -3.35 -17.30 5.78
N LEU A 71 -2.04 -17.32 5.51
CA LEU A 71 -1.39 -18.39 4.76
C LEU A 71 -0.77 -19.46 5.67
N GLY A 72 -0.61 -19.18 6.97
CA GLY A 72 0.08 -20.11 7.89
C GLY A 72 1.59 -20.21 7.64
N GLU A 73 2.16 -19.26 6.89
CA GLU A 73 3.57 -19.26 6.54
C GLU A 73 4.45 -19.09 7.79
N SER A 74 5.36 -20.04 7.99
CA SER A 74 6.38 -19.95 9.03
C SER A 74 7.55 -19.10 8.51
N PHE A 75 7.74 -17.92 9.09
CA PHE A 75 8.86 -17.07 8.72
C PHE A 75 10.16 -17.63 9.30
N PRO A 76 11.22 -17.79 8.49
CA PRO A 76 12.50 -18.25 9.00
C PRO A 76 13.03 -17.23 10.02
N PRO A 77 13.79 -17.67 11.06
CA PRO A 77 14.30 -16.77 12.10
C PRO A 77 15.11 -15.58 11.56
N VAL A 78 15.78 -15.77 10.42
CA VAL A 78 16.52 -14.73 9.70
C VAL A 78 15.60 -13.63 9.18
N ALA A 79 14.42 -13.98 8.65
CA ALA A 79 13.43 -13.00 8.18
C ALA A 79 12.84 -12.19 9.34
N VAL A 80 12.61 -12.83 10.49
CA VAL A 80 12.20 -12.15 11.72
C VAL A 80 13.29 -11.19 12.20
N GLY A 81 14.56 -11.62 12.19
CA GLY A 81 15.69 -10.76 12.52
C GLY A 81 15.80 -9.53 11.60
N GLY A 82 15.62 -9.72 10.29
CA GLY A 82 15.56 -8.62 9.32
C GLY A 82 14.41 -7.65 9.58
N LEU A 83 13.23 -8.17 9.94
CA LEU A 83 12.07 -7.36 10.30
C LEU A 83 12.35 -6.48 11.52
N VAL A 84 12.93 -7.06 12.57
CA VAL A 84 13.33 -6.33 13.79
C VAL A 84 14.35 -5.23 13.46
N LEU A 85 15.34 -5.53 12.62
CA LEU A 85 16.37 -4.57 12.22
C LEU A 85 15.78 -3.38 11.45
N VAL A 86 14.85 -3.63 10.53
CA VAL A 86 14.14 -2.56 9.79
C VAL A 86 13.32 -1.70 10.75
N MET A 87 12.58 -2.32 11.67
CA MET A 87 11.77 -1.60 12.66
C MET A 87 12.62 -0.77 13.62
N ALA A 88 13.79 -1.26 14.03
CA ALA A 88 14.77 -0.51 14.81
C ALA A 88 15.29 0.72 14.04
N GLY A 89 15.59 0.57 12.74
CA GLY A 89 15.98 1.67 11.87
C GLY A 89 14.94 2.78 11.80
N VAL A 90 13.67 2.41 11.62
CA VAL A 90 12.53 3.34 11.60
C VAL A 90 12.35 4.05 12.94
N ALA A 91 12.45 3.31 14.05
CA ALA A 91 12.37 3.88 15.40
C ALA A 91 13.47 4.91 15.63
N MET A 92 14.73 4.62 15.25
CA MET A 92 15.85 5.56 15.38
C MET A 92 15.65 6.84 14.55
N MET A 93 15.11 6.72 13.33
CA MET A 93 14.79 7.89 12.49
C MET A 93 13.71 8.78 13.12
N THR A 94 12.77 8.16 13.84
CA THR A 94 11.62 8.86 14.45
C THR A 94 11.95 9.45 15.82
N TRP A 95 12.86 8.83 16.59
CA TRP A 95 13.19 9.21 17.97
C TRP A 95 13.84 10.60 18.08
N ARG A 96 14.56 11.08 17.07
CA ARG A 96 15.42 12.27 17.22
C ARG A 96 14.69 13.63 17.13
N ARG A 97 13.40 13.69 17.47
CA ARG A 97 12.60 14.90 17.68
C ARG A 97 11.74 14.74 18.91
#